data_AF-A0A6I0EYP1-F1
#
_entry.id   AF-A0A6I0EYP1-F1
#
_cell.length_a   1.000
_cell.length_b   1.000
_cell.length_c   1.000
_cell.angle_alpha   90.00
_cell.angle_beta   90.00
_cell.angle_gamma   90.00
#
_symmetry.space_group_name_H-M   'P 1'
#
loop_
_entity.id
_entity.type
_entity.pdbx_description
1 polymer ?
#
loop_
_entity_poly.entity_id
_entity_poly.type
_entity_poly.pdbx_seq_one_letter_code
_entity_poly.pdbx_strand_id
1 'polypeptide(L)'
;MVDEKERILREQLEVIKYRLELLGQIEEKLKEMRALAVYASTNDLSEEEVEKIQEWVDRLQDEIAQLNEEAEVFSKSEYIEPNRIIH
;
A
#
# COMPACT_ATOMS: atom_id res chain seq x y z
N MET A 1 19.91 -13.14 26.53
CA MET A 1 20.52 -12.45 25.35
C MET A 1 20.03 -13.01 24.01
N VAL A 2 19.76 -14.31 23.88
CA VAL A 2 19.15 -14.88 22.66
C VAL A 2 17.69 -14.44 22.50
N ASP A 3 16.93 -14.39 23.60
CA ASP A 3 15.50 -14.07 23.59
C ASP A 3 15.17 -12.65 23.11
N GLU A 4 16.01 -11.67 23.43
CA GLU A 4 15.79 -10.27 23.02
C GLU A 4 16.05 -10.07 21.52
N LYS A 5 17.09 -10.71 20.98
CA LYS A 5 17.36 -10.70 19.54
C LYS A 5 16.23 -11.40 18.78
N GLU A 6 15.73 -12.51 19.31
CA GLU A 6 14.60 -13.22 18.70
C GLU A 6 13.32 -12.37 18.73
N ARG A 7 13.05 -11.67 19.84
CA ARG A 7 11.91 -10.75 19.96
C ARG A 7 11.95 -9.64 18.91
N ILE A 8 13.09 -8.97 18.76
CA ILE A 8 13.29 -7.91 17.75
C ILE A 8 13.07 -8.45 16.33
N LEU A 9 13.61 -9.64 16.02
CA LEU A 9 13.42 -10.25 14.70
C LEU A 9 11.96 -10.64 14.43
N ARG A 10 11.21 -11.05 15.46
CA ARG A 10 9.77 -11.33 15.34
C ARG A 10 8.97 -10.07 15.08
N GLU A 11 9.24 -8.99 15.81
CA GLU A 11 8.62 -7.67 15.59
C GLU A 11 8.88 -7.18 14.16
N GLN A 12 10.14 -7.22 13.70
CA GLN A 12 10.51 -6.88 12.33
C GLN A 12 9.82 -7.75 11.27
N LEU A 13 9.62 -9.04 11.54
CA LEU A 13 8.95 -9.94 10.61
C LEU A 13 7.45 -9.59 10.47
N GLU A 14 6.78 -9.30 11.59
CA GLU A 14 5.36 -8.90 11.55
C GLU A 14 5.18 -7.58 10.80
N VAL A 15 6.11 -6.63 10.95
CA VAL A 15 6.15 -5.39 10.15
C VAL A 15 6.22 -5.67 8.66
N ILE A 16 7.14 -6.54 8.25
CA ILE A 16 7.33 -6.85 6.83
C ILE A 16 6.08 -7.53 6.27
N LYS A 17 5.49 -8.47 7.01
CA LYS A 17 4.23 -9.13 6.61
C LYS A 17 3.10 -8.14 6.41
N TYR A 18 2.93 -7.22 7.37
CA TYR A 18 1.89 -6.20 7.28
C TYR A 18 2.07 -5.31 6.04
N ARG A 19 3.30 -4.85 5.80
CA ARG A 19 3.61 -4.04 4.60
C ARG A 19 3.37 -4.80 3.30
N LEU A 20 3.68 -6.10 3.26
CA LEU A 20 3.40 -6.94 2.09
C LEU A 20 1.90 -7.06 1.83
N GLU A 21 1.08 -7.14 2.87
CA GLU A 21 -0.38 -7.15 2.73
C GLU A 21 -0.91 -5.85 2.14
N LEU A 22 -0.48 -4.70 2.66
CA LEU A 22 -0.87 -3.39 2.12
C LEU A 22 -0.43 -3.21 0.67
N LEU A 23 0.80 -3.63 0.33
CA LEU A 23 1.29 -3.60 -1.06
C LEU A 23 0.46 -4.49 -1.98
N GLY A 24 0.01 -5.66 -1.50
CA GLY A 24 -0.92 -6.51 -2.24
C GLY A 24 -2.25 -5.82 -2.52
N GLN A 25 -2.81 -5.11 -1.54
CA GLN A 25 -4.04 -4.34 -1.73
C GLN A 25 -3.87 -3.19 -2.73
N ILE A 26 -2.73 -2.49 -2.70
CA ILE A 26 -2.39 -1.45 -3.68
C ILE A 26 -2.30 -2.05 -5.09
N GLU A 27 -1.66 -3.21 -5.24
CA GLU A 27 -1.51 -3.88 -6.53
C GLU A 27 -2.88 -4.23 -7.15
N GLU A 28 -3.81 -4.75 -6.36
CA GLU A 28 -5.17 -5.05 -6.85
C GLU A 28 -5.90 -3.78 -7.31
N LYS A 29 -5.81 -2.68 -6.57
CA LYS A 29 -6.40 -1.40 -6.99
C LYS A 29 -5.79 -0.85 -8.28
N LEU A 30 -4.48 -0.99 -8.46
CA LEU A 30 -3.80 -0.61 -9.70
C LEU A 30 -4.26 -1.48 -10.89
N LYS A 31 -4.54 -2.77 -10.67
CA LYS A 31 -5.13 -3.64 -11.70
C LYS A 31 -6.54 -3.18 -12.08
N GLU A 32 -7.36 -2.78 -11.11
CA GLU A 32 -8.69 -2.20 -11.37
C GLU A 32 -8.60 -0.90 -12.18
N MET A 33 -7.72 0.03 -11.79
CA MET A 33 -7.47 1.26 -12.56
C MET A 33 -7.03 0.96 -14.00
N ARG A 34 -6.16 -0.03 -14.19
CA ARG A 34 -5.75 -0.46 -15.52
C ARG A 34 -6.91 -1.03 -16.33
N ALA A 35 -7.80 -1.80 -15.71
CA ALA A 35 -8.99 -2.33 -16.37
C ALA A 35 -9.93 -1.20 -16.83
N LEU A 36 -10.12 -0.18 -16.00
CA LEU A 36 -10.89 1.03 -16.36
C LEU A 36 -10.24 1.79 -17.51
N ALA A 37 -8.92 1.98 -17.49
CA ALA A 37 -8.20 2.64 -18.58
C ALA A 37 -8.30 1.88 -19.91
N VAL A 38 -8.20 0.54 -19.87
CA VAL A 38 -8.41 -0.30 -21.05
C VAL A 38 -9.84 -0.15 -21.55
N TYR A 39 -10.84 -0.27 -20.67
CA TYR A 39 -12.25 -0.11 -21.03
C TYR A 39 -12.52 1.24 -21.70
N ALA A 40 -12.00 2.34 -21.14
CA ALA A 40 -12.16 3.68 -21.70
C ALA A 40 -11.46 3.84 -23.06
N SER A 41 -10.34 3.15 -23.28
CA SER A 41 -9.62 3.21 -24.56
C SER A 41 -10.26 2.39 -25.68
N THR A 42 -11.05 1.37 -25.34
CA THR A 42 -11.61 0.42 -26.32
C THR A 42 -13.07 0.69 -26.70
N ASN A 43 -13.76 1.56 -25.96
CA ASN A 43 -15.17 1.83 -26.17
C ASN A 43 -15.40 3.30 -26.50
N ASP A 44 -16.38 3.59 -27.36
CA ASP A 44 -16.90 4.93 -27.51
C ASP A 44 -17.81 5.23 -26.33
N LEU A 45 -17.30 6.07 -25.42
CA LEU A 45 -18.00 6.44 -24.19
C LEU A 45 -18.75 7.75 -24.36
N SER A 46 -19.93 7.82 -23.76
CA SER A 46 -20.63 9.08 -23.54
C SER A 46 -19.94 9.93 -22.46
N GLU A 47 -20.26 11.22 -22.43
CA GLU A 47 -19.75 12.14 -21.40
C GLU A 47 -20.09 11.68 -19.97
N GLU A 48 -21.30 11.15 -19.76
CA GLU A 48 -21.74 10.60 -18.47
C GLU A 48 -20.92 9.36 -18.06
N GLU A 49 -20.56 8.50 -19.01
CA GLU A 49 -19.73 7.32 -18.75
C GLU A 49 -18.28 7.71 -18.45
N VAL A 50 -17.75 8.72 -19.14
CA VAL A 50 -16.43 9.28 -18.85
C VAL A 50 -16.37 9.86 -17.44
N GLU A 51 -17.39 10.63 -17.05
CA GLU A 51 -17.48 11.22 -15.70
C GLU A 51 -17.50 10.12 -14.62
N LYS A 52 -18.32 9.09 -14.80
CA LYS A 52 -18.34 7.94 -13.88
C LYS A 52 -16.99 7.23 -13.80
N ILE A 53 -16.32 6.98 -14.92
CA ILE A 53 -15.00 6.34 -14.89
C ILE A 53 -13.99 7.22 -14.16
N GLN A 54 -14.05 8.54 -14.35
CA GLN A 54 -13.18 9.47 -13.64
C GLN A 54 -13.41 9.42 -12.13
N GLU A 55 -14.67 9.43 -11.66
CA GLU A 55 -15.00 9.29 -10.24
C GLU A 55 -14.42 8.00 -9.63
N TRP A 56 -14.46 6.90 -10.38
CA TRP A 56 -13.91 5.61 -9.93
C TRP A 56 -12.38 5.64 -9.88
N VAL A 57 -11.73 6.27 -10.87
CA VAL A 57 -10.29 6.47 -10.91
C VAL A 57 -9.83 7.32 -9.73
N ASP A 58 -10.50 8.43 -9.45
CA ASP A 58 -10.18 9.33 -8.34
C ASP A 58 -10.30 8.60 -7.00
N ARG A 59 -11.38 7.84 -6.81
CA ARG A 59 -11.55 7.02 -5.61
C ARG A 59 -10.42 5.99 -5.44
N LEU A 60 -10.04 5.29 -6.50
CA LEU A 60 -8.94 4.31 -6.44
C LEU A 60 -7.60 4.98 -6.12
N GLN A 61 -7.36 6.19 -6.62
CA GLN A 61 -6.17 6.98 -6.27
C GLN A 61 -6.14 7.34 -4.79
N ASP A 62 -7.26 7.80 -4.23
CA ASP A 62 -7.37 8.12 -2.81
C ASP A 62 -7.13 6.89 -1.92
N GLU A 63 -7.72 5.75 -2.28
CA GLU A 63 -7.54 4.50 -1.55
C GLU A 63 -6.08 4.00 -1.62
N ILE A 64 -5.41 4.13 -2.76
CA ILE A 64 -3.97 3.81 -2.91
C ILE A 64 -3.11 4.76 -2.07
N ALA A 65 -3.42 6.06 -2.06
CA ALA A 65 -2.67 7.06 -1.30
C ALA A 65 -2.75 6.77 0.21
N GLN A 66 -3.94 6.42 0.73
CA GLN A 66 -4.13 6.04 2.13
C GLN A 66 -3.34 4.78 2.49
N LEU A 67 -3.41 3.73 1.67
CA LEU A 67 -2.64 2.49 1.90
C LEU A 67 -1.13 2.72 1.86
N ASN A 68 -0.67 3.60 0.97
CA ASN A 68 0.74 3.94 0.87
C ASN A 68 1.22 4.76 2.08
N GLU A 69 0.41 5.72 2.54
CA GLU A 69 0.69 6.46 3.78
C GLU A 69 0.76 5.51 4.97
N GLU A 70 -0.17 4.56 5.08
CA GLU A 70 -0.18 3.56 6.14
C GLU A 70 1.08 2.68 6.11
N ALA A 71 1.47 2.20 4.93
CA ALA A 71 2.68 1.42 4.74
C ALA A 71 3.97 2.22 5.10
N GLU A 72 3.98 3.53 4.86
CA GLU A 72 5.07 4.43 5.21
C GLU A 72 5.12 4.78 6.71
N VAL A 73 4.00 5.10 7.34
CA VAL A 73 3.91 5.41 8.77
C VAL A 73 4.37 4.21 9.58
N PHE A 74 3.96 3.01 9.18
CA PHE A 74 4.39 1.77 9.82
C PHE A 74 5.91 1.54 9.67
N SER A 75 6.51 1.97 8.55
CA SER A 75 7.96 1.91 8.35
C SER A 75 8.75 2.91 9.20
N LYS A 76 8.15 4.05 9.57
CA LYS A 76 8.80 5.11 10.37
C LYS A 76 8.63 4.90 11.87
N SER A 77 7.53 4.27 12.30
CA SER A 77 7.21 4.04 13.72
C SER A 77 8.09 2.96 14.39
N GLU A 78 8.75 2.09 13.63
CA GLU A 78 9.50 0.95 14.17
C GLU A 78 10.98 0.87 13.74
N TYR A 79 11.62 2.01 13.43
CA TYR A 79 13.07 2.08 13.57
C TYR A 79 13.44 2.00 15.05
N ILE A 80 13.40 0.79 15.62
CA ILE A 80 14.20 0.42 16.78
C ILE A 80 15.64 0.62 16.31
N GLU A 81 16.24 1.74 16.68
CA GLU A 81 17.62 2.06 16.35
C GLU A 81 18.51 0.84 16.69
N PRO A 82 19.26 0.28 15.73
CA PRO A 82 20.18 -0.82 15.99
C PRO A 82 21.32 -0.45 16.97
N ASN A 83 21.41 0.82 17.38
CA ASN A 83 22.55 1.41 18.09
C ASN A 83 22.31 1.74 19.56
N ARG A 84 21.39 1.03 20.23
CA ARG A 84 21.50 0.82 21.69
C ARG A 84 22.34 -0.42 22.01
N ILE A 85 23.53 -0.51 21.42
CA ILE A 85 24.61 -1.30 22.02
C ILE A 85 25.19 -0.41 23.12
N ILE A 86 24.75 -0.68 24.34
CA ILE A 86 25.24 -0.07 25.58
C ILE A 86 26.77 -0.30 25.61
N HIS A 87 27.55 0.79 25.63
CA HIS A 87 28.95 0.77 26.04
C HIS A 87 29.04 0.58 27.56
#